data_AF-A0A1J4JQB9-F1
#
_entry.id   AF-A0A1J4JQB9-F1
#
_cell.length_a   1.000
_cell.length_b   1.000
_cell.length_c   1.000
_cell.angle_alpha   90.00
_cell.angle_beta   90.00
_cell.angle_gamma   90.00
#
_symmetry.space_group_name_H-M   'P 1'
#
loop_
_entity.id
_entity.type
_entity.pdbx_description
1 polymer ?
#
loop_
_entity_poly.entity_id
_entity_poly.type
_entity_poly.pdbx_seq_one_letter_code
_entity_poly.pdbx_strand_id
1 'polypeptide(L)'
;MYNVHIAEYRDITNAIEHEYSHTKTEMDSKFRTEKESLQMKNQEAISALRAHIMEETNRVITEIQKRQEKFKEESDGRMMQFQQMYEKHKKRQRTMKANEEEIIKKAAEISHWRRKIKNNERESKEANDRLRTEKENLSQHFRQLKDTMAQFRATEARKLAEISVAYEDAINTVTDKLKLAEKILKYAEMTRKLETEREQVLPFPKSIVETDPEIMRQMQQFKLQLKGDSKYVAESDMFDKFYRRFNKILLEKLSLQREREALLQHNTRLKNMLKKYMGGMAVSKDLMDRPNTLFIVNQNTNAPLRKVDQDAIPKIDAAITIHENMLQLGK
;
A
#
# COMPACT_ATOMS: atom_id res chain seq x y z
N MET A 1 91.23 172.11 83.14
CA MET A 1 89.88 171.71 82.68
C MET A 1 89.67 170.22 82.96
N TYR A 2 89.40 169.88 84.23
CA TYR A 2 89.27 168.52 84.77
C TYR A 2 87.88 167.87 84.49
N ASN A 3 86.92 168.66 84.00
CA ASN A 3 85.54 168.22 83.75
C ASN A 3 85.31 167.52 82.40
N VAL A 4 86.29 167.46 81.49
CA VAL A 4 86.12 166.81 80.18
C VAL A 4 86.36 165.29 80.27
N HIS A 5 87.29 164.84 81.10
CA HIS A 5 87.60 163.40 81.25
C HIS A 5 86.53 162.59 81.99
N ILE A 6 85.71 163.21 82.86
CA ILE A 6 84.62 162.51 83.56
C ILE A 6 83.45 162.20 82.60
N ALA A 7 83.24 163.04 81.57
CA ALA A 7 82.21 162.81 80.56
C ALA A 7 82.58 161.64 79.64
N GLU A 8 83.84 161.56 79.19
CA GLU A 8 84.34 160.47 78.35
C GLU A 8 84.30 159.12 79.05
N TYR A 9 84.63 159.05 80.34
CA TYR A 9 84.56 157.79 81.10
C TYR A 9 83.13 157.30 81.25
N ARG A 10 82.17 158.20 81.44
CA ARG A 10 80.74 157.87 81.59
C ARG A 10 80.12 157.37 80.28
N ASP A 11 80.51 157.96 79.14
CA ASP A 11 80.09 157.49 77.82
C ASP A 11 80.67 156.11 77.49
N ILE A 12 81.92 155.83 77.88
CA ILE A 12 82.51 154.49 77.69
C ILE A 12 81.82 153.45 78.58
N THR A 13 81.52 153.75 79.85
CA THR A 13 80.74 152.80 80.70
C THR A 13 79.33 152.56 80.19
N ASN A 14 78.61 153.60 79.73
CA ASN A 14 77.28 153.43 79.16
C ASN A 14 77.32 152.64 77.84
N ALA A 15 78.34 152.84 77.01
CA ALA A 15 78.53 152.07 75.78
C ALA A 15 78.81 150.60 76.07
N ILE A 16 79.67 150.30 77.06
CA ILE A 16 79.97 148.93 77.49
C ILE A 16 78.73 148.26 78.10
N GLU A 17 77.97 148.97 78.92
CA GLU A 17 76.77 148.42 79.59
C GLU A 17 75.62 148.18 78.58
N HIS A 18 75.48 149.06 77.58
CA HIS A 18 74.58 148.86 76.46
C HIS A 18 75.03 147.69 75.57
N GLU A 19 76.33 147.58 75.24
CA GLU A 19 76.86 146.42 74.51
C GLU A 19 76.68 145.11 75.27
N TYR A 20 76.91 145.09 76.59
CA TYR A 20 76.69 143.89 77.42
C TYR A 20 75.21 143.52 77.52
N SER A 21 74.32 144.50 77.65
CA SER A 21 72.87 144.28 77.64
C SER A 21 72.40 143.77 76.27
N HIS A 22 72.92 144.34 75.19
CA HIS A 22 72.59 143.95 73.83
C HIS A 22 73.12 142.54 73.51
N THR A 23 74.37 142.25 73.85
CA THR A 23 74.94 140.90 73.67
C THR A 23 74.24 139.87 74.56
N LYS A 24 73.86 140.20 75.80
CA LYS A 24 73.09 139.29 76.66
C LYS A 24 71.70 139.00 76.10
N THR A 25 70.96 140.03 75.65
CA THR A 25 69.63 139.85 75.04
C THR A 25 69.70 139.10 73.72
N GLU A 26 70.74 139.34 72.91
CA GLU A 26 71.01 138.50 71.73
C GLU A 26 71.31 137.06 72.09
N MET A 27 72.13 136.80 73.11
CA MET A 27 72.49 135.44 73.52
C MET A 27 71.29 134.68 74.10
N ASP A 28 70.45 135.33 74.92
CA ASP A 28 69.22 134.72 75.44
C ASP A 28 68.20 134.46 74.32
N SER A 29 68.12 135.35 73.33
CA SER A 29 67.30 135.17 72.12
C SER A 29 67.82 134.01 71.26
N LYS A 30 69.14 133.94 71.03
CA LYS A 30 69.80 132.82 70.33
C LYS A 30 69.56 131.49 71.07
N PHE A 31 69.69 131.48 72.39
CA PHE A 31 69.44 130.26 73.18
C PHE A 31 67.97 129.82 73.15
N ARG A 32 67.01 130.75 73.26
CA ARG A 32 65.58 130.43 73.14
C ARG A 32 65.23 129.89 71.76
N THR A 33 65.71 130.54 70.70
CA THR A 33 65.46 130.10 69.32
C THR A 33 66.08 128.74 69.03
N GLU A 34 67.29 128.46 69.54
CA GLU A 34 67.94 127.16 69.40
C GLU A 34 67.23 126.07 70.20
N LYS A 35 66.78 126.37 71.43
CA LYS A 35 65.98 125.44 72.26
C LYS A 35 64.64 125.13 71.61
N GLU A 36 63.91 126.14 71.14
CA GLU A 36 62.63 125.96 70.44
C GLU A 36 62.84 125.20 69.12
N SER A 37 63.93 125.48 68.39
CA SER A 37 64.30 124.72 67.19
C SER A 37 64.59 123.25 67.50
N LEU A 38 65.32 122.95 68.57
CA LEU A 38 65.59 121.58 69.01
C LEU A 38 64.32 120.86 69.49
N GLN A 39 63.45 121.55 70.22
CA GLN A 39 62.16 121.00 70.64
C GLN A 39 61.25 120.72 69.44
N MET A 40 61.19 121.63 68.47
CA MET A 40 60.44 121.47 67.23
C MET A 40 60.97 120.29 66.43
N LYS A 41 62.30 120.19 66.22
CA LYS A 41 62.93 119.04 65.53
C LYS A 41 62.66 117.71 66.22
N ASN A 42 62.71 117.67 67.56
CA ASN A 42 62.40 116.45 68.31
C ASN A 42 60.91 116.08 68.18
N GLN A 43 60.01 117.06 68.28
CA GLN A 43 58.57 116.84 68.11
C GLN A 43 58.24 116.39 66.68
N GLU A 44 58.91 116.94 65.68
CA GLU A 44 58.83 116.53 64.28
C GLU A 44 59.33 115.10 64.09
N ALA A 45 60.49 114.74 64.66
CA ALA A 45 61.04 113.38 64.59
C ALA A 45 60.11 112.34 65.24
N ILE A 46 59.53 112.65 66.41
CA ILE A 46 58.54 111.80 67.08
C ILE A 46 57.27 111.67 66.24
N SER A 47 56.79 112.77 65.67
CA SER A 47 55.59 112.77 64.83
C SER A 47 55.81 112.00 63.53
N ALA A 48 56.98 112.12 62.92
CA ALA A 48 57.38 111.37 61.73
C ALA A 48 57.51 109.87 62.02
N LEU A 49 58.14 109.48 63.13
CA LEU A 49 58.23 108.08 63.53
C LEU A 49 56.85 107.49 63.83
N ARG A 50 55.99 108.24 64.52
CA ARG A 50 54.61 107.82 64.80
C ARG A 50 53.81 107.66 63.51
N ALA A 51 53.95 108.58 62.57
CA ALA A 51 53.32 108.48 61.25
C ALA A 51 53.80 107.23 60.50
N HIS A 52 55.11 106.98 60.46
CA HIS A 52 55.68 105.78 59.81
C HIS A 52 55.22 104.48 60.48
N ILE A 53 55.24 104.39 61.82
CA ILE A 53 54.74 103.20 62.53
C ILE A 53 53.25 103.02 62.28
N MET A 54 52.47 104.10 62.27
CA MET A 54 51.03 104.04 61.99
C MET A 54 50.78 103.61 60.54
N GLU A 55 51.58 104.08 59.58
CA GLU A 55 51.52 103.67 58.18
C GLU A 55 51.87 102.19 58.01
N GLU A 56 52.97 101.71 58.60
CA GLU A 56 53.35 100.29 58.57
C GLU A 56 52.34 99.40 59.28
N THR A 57 51.80 99.84 60.43
CA THR A 57 50.74 99.11 61.14
C THR A 57 49.47 99.03 60.28
N ASN A 58 49.07 100.13 59.64
CA ASN A 58 47.93 100.16 58.72
C ASN A 58 48.18 99.29 57.49
N ARG A 59 49.40 99.28 56.95
CA ARG A 59 49.81 98.42 55.85
C ARG A 59 49.68 96.94 56.23
N VAL A 60 50.19 96.53 57.39
CA VAL A 60 50.07 95.14 57.86
C VAL A 60 48.60 94.77 58.11
N ILE A 61 47.81 95.64 58.74
CA ILE A 61 46.38 95.40 58.97
C ILE A 61 45.64 95.21 57.65
N THR A 62 45.87 96.09 56.66
CA THR A 62 45.23 96.00 55.35
C THR A 62 45.67 94.76 54.57
N GLU A 63 46.95 94.35 54.67
CA GLU A 63 47.42 93.10 54.08
C GLU A 63 46.79 91.87 54.74
N ILE A 64 46.67 91.83 56.07
CA ILE A 64 46.01 90.74 56.80
C ILE A 64 44.54 90.66 56.41
N GLN A 65 43.83 91.78 56.37
CA GLN A 65 42.43 91.83 55.94
C GLN A 65 42.26 91.31 54.52
N LYS A 66 43.09 91.75 53.58
CA LYS A 66 43.08 91.26 52.19
C LYS A 66 43.36 89.76 52.10
N ARG A 67 44.31 89.24 52.88
CA ARG A 67 44.60 87.79 52.92
C ARG A 67 43.46 86.99 53.54
N GLN A 68 42.84 87.50 54.61
CA GLN A 68 41.71 86.86 55.26
C GLN A 68 40.48 86.84 54.34
N GLU A 69 40.21 87.93 53.63
CA GLU A 69 39.13 88.02 52.65
C GLU A 69 39.34 87.03 51.51
N LYS A 70 40.54 86.99 50.91
CA LYS A 70 40.90 85.99 49.89
C LYS A 70 40.76 84.55 50.39
N PHE A 71 41.25 84.26 51.59
CA PHE A 71 41.12 82.92 52.17
C PHE A 71 39.66 82.54 52.40
N LYS A 72 38.84 83.49 52.88
CA LYS A 72 37.40 83.28 53.06
C LYS A 72 36.70 83.01 51.72
N GLU A 73 36.97 83.82 50.70
CA GLU A 73 36.42 83.63 49.36
C GLU A 73 36.83 82.27 48.76
N GLU A 74 38.10 81.87 48.90
CA GLU A 74 38.56 80.57 48.43
C GLU A 74 37.95 79.40 49.22
N SER A 75 37.80 79.54 50.53
CA SER A 75 37.18 78.54 51.40
C SER A 75 35.69 78.38 51.09
N ASP A 76 34.97 79.49 50.96
CA ASP A 76 33.55 79.51 50.60
C ASP A 76 33.34 78.97 49.18
N GLY A 77 34.23 79.32 48.24
CA GLY A 77 34.25 78.78 46.89
C GLY A 77 34.46 77.26 46.86
N ARG A 78 35.44 76.75 47.62
CA ARG A 78 35.69 75.30 47.78
C ARG A 78 34.52 74.59 48.45
N MET A 79 33.94 75.19 49.49
CA MET A 79 32.76 74.65 50.18
C MET A 79 31.57 74.54 49.23
N MET A 80 31.30 75.57 48.43
CA MET A 80 30.22 75.57 47.45
C MET A 80 30.45 74.49 46.38
N GLN A 81 31.67 74.35 45.86
CA GLN A 81 32.01 73.29 44.89
C GLN A 81 31.83 71.89 45.49
N PHE A 82 32.28 71.67 46.73
CA PHE A 82 32.08 70.40 47.42
C PHE A 82 30.59 70.08 47.58
N GLN A 83 29.78 71.05 48.02
CA GLN A 83 28.35 70.86 48.20
C GLN A 83 27.63 70.56 46.88
N GLN A 84 28.00 71.24 45.79
CA GLN A 84 27.48 70.92 44.46
C GLN A 84 27.85 69.51 44.00
N MET A 85 29.11 69.11 44.19
CA MET A 85 29.56 67.76 43.83
C MET A 85 28.90 66.69 44.69
N TYR A 86 28.70 66.97 45.98
CA TYR A 86 28.01 66.08 46.92
C TYR A 86 26.55 65.86 46.52
N GLU A 87 25.80 66.91 46.21
CA GLU A 87 24.41 66.78 45.75
C GLU A 87 24.31 66.07 44.39
N LYS A 88 25.25 66.33 43.47
CA LYS A 88 25.36 65.57 42.21
C LYS A 88 25.63 64.10 42.48
N HIS A 89 26.56 63.77 43.37
CA HIS A 89 26.88 62.39 43.74
C HIS A 89 25.68 61.69 44.38
N LYS A 90 24.98 62.35 45.31
CA LYS A 90 23.76 61.83 45.95
C LYS A 90 22.66 61.55 44.93
N LYS A 91 22.43 62.45 43.96
CA LYS A 91 21.48 62.21 42.86
C LYS A 91 21.91 61.04 41.98
N ARG A 92 23.19 61.00 41.57
CA ARG A 92 23.75 59.88 40.78
C ARG A 92 23.65 58.55 41.50
N GLN A 93 23.85 58.51 42.82
CA GLN A 93 23.73 57.31 43.63
C GLN A 93 22.29 56.79 43.66
N ARG A 94 21.29 57.68 43.75
CA ARG A 94 19.87 57.29 43.68
C ARG A 94 19.52 56.71 42.30
N THR A 95 19.96 57.36 41.21
CA THR A 95 19.71 56.86 39.86
C THR A 95 20.44 55.55 39.59
N MET A 96 21.66 55.38 40.11
CA MET A 96 22.42 54.14 39.98
C MET A 96 21.68 52.97 40.65
N LYS A 97 21.18 53.16 41.87
CA LYS A 97 20.38 52.12 42.57
C LYS A 97 19.09 51.77 41.82
N ALA A 98 18.37 52.77 41.32
CA ALA A 98 17.15 52.53 40.54
C ALA A 98 17.46 51.74 39.25
N ASN A 99 18.52 52.11 38.54
CA ASN A 99 18.96 51.40 37.35
C ASN A 99 19.43 49.97 37.67
N GLU A 100 20.10 49.75 38.81
CA GLU A 100 20.53 48.43 39.26
C GLU A 100 19.32 47.50 39.51
N GLU A 101 18.29 47.99 40.18
CA GLU A 101 17.03 47.26 40.36
C GLU A 101 16.34 46.93 39.03
N GLU A 102 16.35 47.87 38.08
CA GLU A 102 15.78 47.65 36.75
C GLU A 102 16.57 46.59 35.98
N ILE A 103 17.90 46.64 36.02
CA ILE A 103 18.78 45.63 35.41
C ILE A 103 18.48 44.24 35.97
N ILE A 104 18.31 44.11 37.29
CA ILE A 104 17.97 42.83 37.93
C ILE A 104 16.61 42.31 37.44
N LYS A 105 15.60 43.18 37.38
CA LYS A 105 14.26 42.82 36.85
C LYS A 105 14.34 42.35 35.39
N LYS A 106 15.04 43.10 34.54
CA LYS A 106 15.23 42.75 33.13
C LYS A 106 16.04 41.46 32.95
N ALA A 107 17.06 41.23 33.76
CA ALA A 107 17.80 39.97 33.75
C ALA A 107 16.90 38.77 34.14
N ALA A 108 16.02 38.94 35.12
CA ALA A 108 15.04 37.92 35.50
C ALA A 108 14.01 37.65 34.38
N GLU A 109 13.48 38.70 33.75
CA GLU A 109 12.59 38.59 32.58
C GLU A 109 13.27 37.85 31.43
N ILE A 110 14.52 38.21 31.10
CA ILE A 110 15.31 37.53 30.05
C ILE A 110 15.50 36.05 30.39
N SER A 111 15.81 35.72 31.65
CA SER A 111 15.97 34.34 32.10
C SER A 111 14.65 33.54 31.97
N HIS A 112 13.53 34.15 32.36
CA HIS A 112 12.20 33.55 32.21
C HIS A 112 11.87 33.27 30.74
N TRP A 113 12.05 34.27 29.86
CA TRP A 113 11.77 34.11 28.43
C TRP A 113 12.70 33.12 27.75
N ARG A 114 13.99 33.09 28.11
CA ARG A 114 14.93 32.05 27.64
C ARG A 114 14.45 30.65 28.00
N ARG A 115 13.99 30.44 29.24
CA ARG A 115 13.43 29.15 29.66
C ARG A 115 12.16 28.80 28.89
N LYS A 116 11.27 29.76 28.70
CA LYS A 116 10.01 29.56 27.96
C LYS A 116 10.26 29.22 26.49
N ILE A 117 11.20 29.90 25.83
CA ILE A 117 11.61 29.58 24.46
C ILE A 117 12.16 28.15 24.37
N LYS A 118 13.07 27.78 25.29
CA LYS A 118 13.66 26.44 25.30
C LYS A 118 12.61 25.34 25.55
N ASN A 119 11.66 25.57 26.44
CA ASN A 119 10.57 24.62 26.69
C ASN A 119 9.67 24.47 25.47
N ASN A 120 9.26 25.59 24.86
CA ASN A 120 8.44 25.58 23.65
C ASN A 120 9.15 24.89 22.48
N GLU A 121 10.45 25.12 22.31
CA GLU A 121 11.27 24.44 21.30
C GLU A 121 11.27 22.92 21.52
N ARG A 122 11.47 22.47 22.76
CA ARG A 122 11.43 21.05 23.11
C ARG A 122 10.06 20.43 22.85
N GLU A 123 9.00 21.06 23.33
CA GLU A 123 7.62 20.56 23.15
C GLU A 123 7.23 20.52 21.67
N SER A 124 7.58 21.56 20.90
CA SER A 124 7.37 21.60 19.45
C SER A 124 8.12 20.48 18.74
N LYS A 125 9.38 20.22 19.11
CA LYS A 125 10.17 19.14 18.54
C LYS A 125 9.56 17.76 18.86
N GLU A 126 9.20 17.51 20.11
CA GLU A 126 8.56 16.26 20.53
C GLU A 126 7.22 16.04 19.82
N ALA A 127 6.39 17.08 19.69
CA ALA A 127 5.12 17.01 18.96
C ALA A 127 5.34 16.69 17.48
N ASN A 128 6.31 17.34 16.83
CA ASN A 128 6.65 17.08 15.44
C ASN A 128 7.19 15.65 15.23
N ASP A 129 8.03 15.15 16.15
CA ASP A 129 8.56 13.79 16.08
C ASP A 129 7.43 12.75 16.25
N ARG A 130 6.49 12.97 17.18
CA ARG A 130 5.29 12.12 17.33
C ARG A 130 4.47 12.09 16.03
N LEU A 131 4.13 13.26 15.47
CA LEU A 131 3.37 13.34 14.22
C LEU A 131 4.10 12.65 13.05
N ARG A 132 5.43 12.73 12.99
CA ARG A 132 6.22 11.99 11.99
C ARG A 132 6.10 10.48 12.18
N THR A 133 6.21 9.99 13.42
CA THR A 133 6.05 8.55 13.69
C THR A 133 4.65 8.05 13.36
N GLU A 134 3.60 8.80 13.71
CA GLU A 134 2.22 8.46 13.36
C GLU A 134 2.01 8.44 11.84
N LYS A 135 2.56 9.42 11.12
CA LYS A 135 2.51 9.45 9.65
C LYS A 135 3.20 8.23 9.03
N GLU A 136 4.36 7.83 9.53
CA GLU A 136 5.08 6.66 9.00
C GLU A 136 4.30 5.36 9.29
N ASN A 137 3.79 5.20 10.52
CA ASN A 137 2.97 4.05 10.90
C ASN A 137 1.71 3.95 10.03
N LEU A 138 1.01 5.07 9.83
CA LEU A 138 -0.16 5.12 8.95
C LEU A 138 0.21 4.77 7.51
N SER A 139 1.35 5.28 7.01
CA SER A 139 1.85 4.96 5.67
C SER A 139 2.24 3.48 5.51
N GLN A 140 2.73 2.84 6.58
CA GLN A 140 3.00 1.41 6.60
C GLN A 140 1.71 0.60 6.57
N HIS A 141 0.71 0.95 7.39
CA HIS A 141 -0.59 0.30 7.38
C HIS A 141 -1.30 0.44 6.03
N PHE A 142 -1.20 1.61 5.38
CA PHE A 142 -1.72 1.78 4.02
C PHE A 142 -1.05 0.88 2.99
N ARG A 143 0.28 0.71 3.05
CA ARG A 143 1.01 -0.22 2.18
C ARG A 143 0.56 -1.66 2.42
N GLN A 144 0.51 -2.10 3.68
CA GLN A 144 0.03 -3.44 4.04
C GLN A 144 -1.39 -3.70 3.54
N LEU A 145 -2.30 -2.73 3.73
CA LEU A 145 -3.68 -2.85 3.26
C LEU A 145 -3.77 -2.91 1.73
N LYS A 146 -2.93 -2.15 1.03
CA LYS A 146 -2.88 -2.19 -0.44
C LYS A 146 -2.39 -3.55 -0.94
N ASP A 147 -1.40 -4.13 -0.27
CA ASP A 147 -0.87 -5.46 -0.61
C ASP A 147 -1.91 -6.55 -0.35
N THR A 148 -2.62 -6.51 0.79
CA THR A 148 -3.68 -7.48 1.10
C THR A 148 -4.85 -7.36 0.12
N MET A 149 -5.24 -6.13 -0.26
CA MET A 149 -6.25 -5.91 -1.31
C MET A 149 -5.81 -6.44 -2.67
N ALA A 150 -4.55 -6.25 -3.06
CA ALA A 150 -4.02 -6.76 -4.32
C ALA A 150 -4.01 -8.29 -4.33
N GLN A 151 -3.57 -8.93 -3.25
CA GLN A 151 -3.60 -10.38 -3.08
C GLN A 151 -5.04 -10.90 -3.14
N PHE A 152 -5.97 -10.27 -2.43
CA PHE A 152 -7.38 -10.66 -2.46
C PHE A 152 -7.95 -10.61 -3.89
N ARG A 153 -7.73 -9.51 -4.62
CA ARG A 153 -8.18 -9.39 -6.02
C ARG A 153 -7.55 -10.46 -6.91
N ALA A 154 -6.26 -10.76 -6.74
CA ALA A 154 -5.60 -11.81 -7.50
C ALA A 154 -6.16 -13.21 -7.19
N THR A 155 -6.45 -13.50 -5.92
CA THR A 155 -7.06 -14.78 -5.52
C THR A 155 -8.47 -14.94 -6.05
N GLU A 156 -9.29 -13.90 -5.99
CA GLU A 156 -10.66 -13.96 -6.51
C GLU A 156 -10.69 -14.06 -8.04
N ALA A 157 -9.80 -13.36 -8.74
CA ALA A 157 -9.64 -13.51 -10.18
C ALA A 157 -9.24 -14.94 -10.57
N ARG A 158 -8.34 -15.56 -9.80
CA ARG A 158 -7.91 -16.95 -10.01
C ARG A 158 -9.04 -17.94 -9.78
N LYS A 159 -9.76 -17.81 -8.66
CA LYS A 159 -10.92 -18.66 -8.35
C LYS A 159 -11.99 -18.55 -9.42
N LEU A 160 -12.29 -17.33 -9.88
CA LEU A 160 -13.27 -17.11 -10.94
C LEU A 160 -12.83 -17.83 -12.23
N ALA A 161 -11.56 -17.68 -12.63
CA ALA A 161 -11.04 -18.36 -13.82
C ALA A 161 -11.12 -19.89 -13.69
N GLU A 162 -10.74 -20.45 -12.54
CA GLU A 162 -10.81 -21.89 -12.28
C GLU A 162 -12.25 -22.41 -12.34
N ILE A 163 -13.18 -21.71 -11.69
CA ILE A 163 -14.60 -22.05 -11.69
C ILE A 163 -15.17 -21.96 -13.11
N SER A 164 -14.85 -20.92 -13.88
CA SER A 164 -15.30 -20.78 -15.27
C SER A 164 -14.81 -21.92 -16.16
N VAL A 165 -13.54 -22.33 -16.03
CA VAL A 165 -13.00 -23.46 -16.80
C VAL A 165 -13.69 -24.76 -16.40
N ALA A 166 -13.87 -25.02 -15.10
CA ALA A 166 -14.54 -26.21 -14.62
C ALA A 166 -16.01 -26.30 -15.10
N TYR A 167 -16.72 -25.16 -15.13
CA TYR A 167 -18.06 -25.09 -15.70
C TYR A 167 -18.07 -25.37 -17.20
N GLU A 168 -17.14 -24.81 -17.97
CA GLU A 168 -17.04 -25.04 -19.40
C GLU A 168 -16.77 -26.53 -19.70
N ASP A 169 -15.87 -27.16 -18.95
CA ASP A 169 -15.58 -28.61 -19.06
C ASP A 169 -16.82 -29.45 -18.72
N ALA A 170 -17.55 -29.11 -17.65
CA ALA A 170 -18.79 -29.78 -17.30
C ALA A 170 -19.87 -29.63 -18.39
N ILE A 171 -20.01 -28.43 -18.95
CA ILE A 171 -20.94 -28.17 -20.07
C ILE A 171 -20.54 -28.99 -21.29
N ASN A 172 -19.26 -29.01 -21.65
CA ASN A 172 -18.76 -29.78 -22.79
C ASN A 172 -19.01 -31.28 -22.61
N THR A 173 -18.71 -31.84 -21.44
CA THR A 173 -18.96 -33.27 -21.17
C THR A 173 -20.43 -33.64 -21.22
N VAL A 174 -21.33 -32.80 -20.71
CA VAL A 174 -22.79 -33.02 -20.80
C VAL A 174 -23.26 -32.89 -22.24
N THR A 175 -22.74 -31.90 -22.97
CA THR A 175 -23.07 -31.67 -24.39
C THR A 175 -22.64 -32.86 -25.25
N ASP A 176 -21.47 -33.44 -25.00
CA ASP A 176 -21.01 -34.61 -25.73
C ASP A 176 -21.81 -35.88 -25.40
N LYS A 177 -22.21 -36.06 -24.14
CA LYS A 177 -23.16 -37.11 -23.75
C LYS A 177 -24.52 -36.93 -24.46
N LEU A 178 -25.00 -35.70 -24.57
CA LEU A 178 -26.23 -35.37 -25.28
C LEU A 178 -26.12 -35.72 -26.78
N LYS A 179 -25.03 -35.30 -27.46
CA LYS A 179 -24.78 -35.68 -28.86
C LYS A 179 -24.75 -37.19 -29.05
N LEU A 180 -24.12 -37.93 -28.13
CA LEU A 180 -24.08 -39.40 -28.19
C LEU A 180 -25.47 -40.00 -28.02
N ALA A 181 -26.26 -39.52 -27.05
CA ALA A 181 -27.63 -39.97 -26.82
C ALA A 181 -28.52 -39.70 -28.04
N GLU A 182 -28.43 -38.50 -28.64
CA GLU A 182 -29.15 -38.16 -29.88
C GLU A 182 -28.75 -39.07 -31.05
N LYS A 183 -27.46 -39.41 -31.16
CA LYS A 183 -26.97 -40.34 -32.20
C LYS A 183 -27.55 -41.74 -32.00
N ILE A 184 -27.57 -42.24 -30.76
CA ILE A 184 -28.17 -43.54 -30.42
C ILE A 184 -29.66 -43.53 -30.75
N LEU A 185 -30.40 -42.47 -30.38
CA LEU A 185 -31.83 -42.35 -30.69
C LEU A 185 -32.10 -42.28 -32.20
N LYS A 186 -31.30 -41.52 -32.96
CA LYS A 186 -31.39 -41.48 -34.44
C LYS A 186 -31.17 -42.87 -35.05
N TYR A 187 -30.14 -43.60 -34.60
CA TYR A 187 -29.93 -44.96 -35.09
C TYR A 187 -31.07 -45.89 -34.70
N ALA A 188 -31.59 -45.81 -33.47
CA ALA A 188 -32.73 -46.60 -33.03
C ALA A 188 -33.98 -46.33 -33.87
N GLU A 189 -34.24 -45.08 -34.25
CA GLU A 189 -35.34 -44.71 -35.13
C GLU A 189 -35.14 -45.25 -36.55
N MET A 190 -33.93 -45.09 -37.11
CA MET A 190 -33.59 -45.63 -38.43
C MET A 190 -33.69 -47.15 -38.47
N THR A 191 -33.22 -47.87 -37.44
CA THR A 191 -33.36 -49.32 -37.36
C THR A 191 -34.81 -49.73 -37.21
N ARG A 192 -35.62 -49.00 -36.44
CA ARG A 192 -37.06 -49.29 -36.27
C ARG A 192 -37.82 -49.24 -37.59
N LYS A 193 -37.44 -48.35 -38.52
CA LYS A 193 -38.04 -48.28 -39.88
C LYS A 193 -37.80 -49.55 -40.71
N LEU A 194 -36.77 -50.33 -40.39
CA LEU A 194 -36.41 -51.58 -41.09
C LEU A 194 -37.00 -52.83 -40.43
N GLU A 195 -37.66 -52.69 -39.28
CA GLU A 195 -38.26 -53.80 -38.55
C GLU A 195 -39.66 -54.10 -39.04
N THR A 196 -40.07 -55.36 -38.91
CA THR A 196 -41.43 -55.79 -39.25
C THR A 196 -42.45 -55.21 -38.27
N GLU A 197 -43.71 -55.03 -38.69
CA GLU A 197 -44.79 -54.53 -37.82
C GLU A 197 -44.92 -55.35 -36.52
N ARG A 198 -44.75 -56.67 -36.62
CA ARG A 198 -44.78 -57.58 -35.47
C ARG A 198 -43.70 -57.23 -34.44
N GLU A 199 -42.50 -56.87 -34.89
CA GLU A 199 -41.38 -56.51 -34.01
C GLU A 199 -41.50 -55.10 -33.46
N GLN A 200 -42.15 -54.19 -34.19
CA GLN A 200 -42.44 -52.86 -33.68
C GLN A 200 -43.48 -52.89 -32.54
N VAL A 201 -44.43 -53.84 -32.58
CA VAL A 201 -45.45 -54.04 -31.53
C VAL A 201 -44.94 -54.93 -30.39
N LEU A 202 -44.19 -55.98 -30.71
CA LEU A 202 -43.59 -56.92 -29.76
C LEU A 202 -42.05 -56.96 -29.92
N PRO A 203 -41.34 -55.91 -29.46
CA PRO A 203 -39.90 -55.76 -29.69
C PRO A 203 -39.03 -56.75 -28.92
N PHE A 204 -39.58 -57.40 -27.89
CA PHE A 204 -38.85 -58.35 -27.07
C PHE A 204 -39.45 -59.75 -27.24
N PRO A 205 -38.74 -60.67 -27.94
CA PRO A 205 -39.20 -62.05 -28.05
C PRO A 205 -39.17 -62.72 -26.68
N LYS A 206 -40.22 -63.49 -26.38
CA LYS A 206 -40.30 -64.31 -25.17
C LYS A 206 -39.16 -65.31 -25.20
N SER A 207 -38.30 -65.26 -24.18
CA SER A 207 -37.21 -66.24 -24.05
C SER A 207 -37.77 -67.54 -23.47
N ILE A 208 -37.25 -68.68 -23.92
CA ILE A 208 -37.55 -69.99 -23.32
C ILE A 208 -37.23 -69.97 -21.81
N VAL A 209 -36.22 -69.18 -21.43
CA VAL A 209 -35.81 -68.99 -20.04
C VAL A 209 -36.86 -68.29 -19.17
N GLU A 210 -37.76 -67.49 -19.76
CA GLU A 210 -38.85 -66.83 -19.02
C GLU A 210 -40.10 -67.71 -18.91
N THR A 211 -40.24 -68.70 -19.79
CA THR A 211 -41.37 -69.63 -19.82
C THR A 211 -41.16 -70.90 -19.00
N ASP A 212 -39.91 -71.31 -18.77
CA ASP A 212 -39.57 -72.53 -18.05
C ASP A 212 -39.02 -72.24 -16.64
N PRO A 213 -39.75 -72.60 -15.56
CA PRO A 213 -39.32 -72.33 -14.19
C PRO A 213 -38.04 -73.07 -13.78
N GLU A 214 -37.68 -74.17 -14.43
CA GLU A 214 -36.49 -74.95 -14.11
C GLU A 214 -35.22 -74.29 -14.68
N ILE A 215 -35.30 -73.81 -15.93
CA ILE A 215 -34.23 -73.03 -16.58
C ILE A 215 -34.04 -71.69 -15.88
N MET A 216 -35.13 -71.04 -15.44
CA MET A 216 -35.08 -69.80 -14.68
C MET A 216 -34.28 -69.98 -13.38
N ARG A 217 -34.50 -71.07 -12.65
CA ARG A 217 -33.79 -71.38 -11.40
C ARG A 217 -32.31 -71.67 -11.62
N GLN A 218 -31.96 -72.43 -12.65
CA GLN A 218 -30.57 -72.70 -13.03
C GLN A 218 -29.84 -71.42 -13.43
N MET A 219 -30.46 -70.57 -14.25
CA MET A 219 -29.85 -69.33 -14.70
C MET A 219 -29.71 -68.31 -13.55
N GLN A 220 -30.65 -68.29 -12.60
CA GLN A 220 -30.55 -67.47 -11.39
C GLN A 220 -29.42 -67.95 -10.46
N GLN A 221 -29.24 -69.26 -10.29
CA GLN A 221 -28.12 -69.82 -9.53
C GLN A 221 -26.77 -69.53 -10.20
N PHE A 222 -26.71 -69.66 -11.53
CA PHE A 222 -25.51 -69.32 -12.31
C PHE A 222 -25.15 -67.84 -12.16
N LYS A 223 -26.13 -66.93 -12.30
CA LYS A 223 -25.94 -65.49 -12.04
C LYS A 223 -25.49 -65.20 -10.60
N LEU A 224 -25.97 -65.97 -9.62
CA LEU A 224 -25.56 -65.83 -8.22
C LEU A 224 -24.09 -66.23 -7.99
N GLN A 225 -23.60 -67.24 -8.71
CA GLN A 225 -22.20 -67.66 -8.67
C GLN A 225 -21.27 -66.65 -9.34
N LEU A 226 -21.75 -65.96 -10.38
CA LEU A 226 -21.03 -64.88 -11.09
C LEU A 226 -20.98 -63.54 -10.34
N LYS A 227 -21.77 -63.35 -9.28
CA LYS A 227 -21.85 -62.11 -8.50
C LYS A 227 -20.59 -61.75 -7.69
N GLY A 228 -19.50 -62.51 -7.81
CA GLY A 228 -18.18 -62.10 -7.32
C GLY A 228 -17.70 -60.76 -7.92
N ASP A 229 -18.11 -60.47 -9.17
CA ASP A 229 -17.87 -59.19 -9.86
C ASP A 229 -19.19 -58.46 -10.13
N SER A 230 -19.77 -57.92 -9.05
CA SER A 230 -21.14 -57.38 -9.01
C SER A 230 -21.47 -56.27 -10.03
N LYS A 231 -20.50 -55.57 -10.60
CA LYS A 231 -20.75 -54.45 -11.53
C LYS A 231 -21.13 -54.93 -12.93
N TYR A 232 -20.44 -55.95 -13.44
CA TYR A 232 -20.64 -56.45 -14.80
C TYR A 232 -21.94 -57.25 -14.96
N VAL A 233 -22.35 -57.95 -13.90
CA VAL A 233 -23.61 -58.72 -13.89
C VAL A 233 -24.83 -57.78 -14.00
N ALA A 234 -24.79 -56.61 -13.35
CA ALA A 234 -25.88 -55.64 -13.40
C ALA A 234 -25.96 -54.92 -14.77
N GLU A 235 -24.82 -54.53 -15.36
CA GLU A 235 -24.78 -53.92 -16.70
C GLU A 235 -25.19 -54.92 -17.80
N SER A 236 -24.81 -56.20 -17.67
CA SER A 236 -25.22 -57.27 -18.59
C SER A 236 -26.73 -57.50 -18.58
N ASP A 237 -27.36 -57.45 -17.40
CA ASP A 237 -28.80 -57.60 -17.25
C ASP A 237 -29.58 -56.43 -17.89
N MET A 238 -28.98 -55.23 -17.96
CA MET A 238 -29.60 -54.06 -18.59
C MET A 238 -29.75 -54.21 -20.11
N PHE A 239 -28.82 -54.92 -20.77
CA PHE A 239 -28.82 -55.12 -22.23
C PHE A 239 -29.40 -56.47 -22.67
N ASP A 240 -29.82 -57.34 -21.76
CA ASP A 240 -30.33 -58.68 -22.06
C ASP A 240 -31.48 -58.66 -23.10
N LYS A 241 -32.43 -57.75 -22.93
CA LYS A 241 -33.55 -57.56 -23.87
C LYS A 241 -33.09 -57.09 -25.26
N PHE A 242 -32.06 -56.26 -25.32
CA PHE A 242 -31.47 -55.82 -26.59
C PHE A 242 -30.82 -56.99 -27.33
N TYR A 243 -30.02 -57.80 -26.63
CA TYR A 243 -29.37 -58.97 -27.22
C TYR A 243 -30.37 -60.04 -27.67
N ARG A 244 -31.47 -60.24 -26.93
CA ARG A 244 -32.55 -61.14 -27.37
C ARG A 244 -33.17 -60.71 -28.69
N ARG A 245 -33.46 -59.42 -28.84
CA ARG A 245 -33.96 -58.85 -30.10
C ARG A 245 -32.92 -58.99 -31.22
N PHE A 246 -31.66 -58.64 -30.96
CA PHE A 246 -30.58 -58.76 -31.93
C PHE A 246 -30.39 -60.21 -32.41
N ASN A 247 -30.36 -61.17 -31.49
CA ASN A 247 -30.17 -62.59 -31.81
C ASN A 247 -31.34 -63.17 -32.60
N LYS A 248 -32.58 -62.76 -32.31
CA LYS A 248 -33.76 -63.14 -33.10
C LYS A 248 -33.61 -62.71 -34.56
N ILE A 249 -33.31 -61.42 -34.80
CA ILE A 249 -33.12 -60.88 -36.15
C ILE A 249 -31.95 -61.57 -36.86
N LEU A 250 -30.87 -61.86 -36.14
CA LEU A 250 -29.73 -62.58 -36.70
C LEU A 250 -30.12 -63.99 -37.18
N LEU A 251 -30.91 -64.72 -36.40
CA LEU A 251 -31.41 -66.04 -36.79
C LEU A 251 -32.33 -65.96 -38.01
N GLU A 252 -33.22 -64.97 -38.07
CA GLU A 252 -34.12 -64.74 -39.21
C GLU A 252 -33.34 -64.35 -40.47
N LYS A 253 -32.29 -63.52 -40.35
CA LYS A 253 -31.40 -63.21 -41.47
C LYS A 253 -30.72 -64.46 -42.00
N LEU A 254 -30.22 -65.33 -41.12
CA LEU A 254 -29.56 -66.58 -41.49
C LEU A 254 -30.53 -67.58 -42.15
N SER A 255 -31.78 -67.67 -41.67
CA SER A 255 -32.79 -68.53 -42.31
C SER A 255 -33.18 -68.03 -43.69
N LEU A 256 -33.40 -66.72 -43.86
CA LEU A 256 -33.70 -66.09 -45.15
C LEU A 256 -32.55 -66.28 -46.16
N GLN A 257 -31.30 -66.20 -45.70
CA GLN A 257 -30.13 -66.47 -46.55
C GLN A 257 -30.14 -67.91 -47.06
N ARG A 258 -30.38 -68.89 -46.18
CA ARG A 258 -30.49 -70.30 -46.57
C ARG A 258 -31.64 -70.58 -47.53
N GLU A 259 -32.82 -69.98 -47.28
CA GLU A 259 -33.97 -70.13 -48.16
C GLU A 259 -33.72 -69.51 -49.54
N ARG A 260 -33.13 -68.32 -49.59
CA ARG A 260 -32.70 -67.68 -50.85
C ARG A 260 -31.74 -68.58 -51.63
N GLU A 261 -30.74 -69.17 -50.95
CA GLU A 261 -29.81 -70.10 -51.58
C GLU A 261 -30.53 -71.33 -52.14
N ALA A 262 -31.44 -71.94 -51.38
CA ALA A 262 -32.25 -73.07 -51.83
C ALA A 262 -33.13 -72.70 -53.04
N LEU A 263 -33.83 -71.57 -53.00
CA LEU A 263 -34.66 -71.07 -54.11
C LEU A 263 -33.82 -70.80 -55.36
N LEU A 264 -32.62 -70.25 -55.23
CA LEU A 264 -31.69 -70.07 -56.35
C LEU A 264 -31.25 -71.41 -56.95
N GLN A 265 -30.98 -72.42 -56.13
CA GLN A 265 -30.68 -73.77 -56.60
C GLN A 265 -31.87 -74.39 -57.32
N HIS A 266 -33.09 -74.28 -56.76
CA HIS A 266 -34.32 -74.75 -57.39
C HIS A 266 -34.60 -74.02 -58.72
N ASN A 267 -34.46 -72.70 -58.76
CA ASN A 267 -34.63 -71.91 -59.98
C ASN A 267 -33.63 -72.35 -61.06
N THR A 268 -32.37 -72.55 -60.68
CA THR A 268 -31.32 -73.09 -61.57
C THR A 268 -31.71 -74.47 -62.10
N ARG A 269 -32.20 -75.36 -61.23
CA ARG A 269 -32.67 -76.70 -61.62
C ARG A 269 -33.85 -76.65 -62.56
N LEU A 270 -34.84 -75.79 -62.30
CA LEU A 270 -36.02 -75.61 -63.15
C LEU A 270 -35.65 -75.02 -64.51
N LYS A 271 -34.78 -74.00 -64.55
CA LYS A 271 -34.23 -73.47 -65.80
C LYS A 271 -33.51 -74.55 -66.60
N ASN A 272 -32.73 -75.40 -65.94
CA ASN A 272 -32.07 -76.53 -66.58
C ASN A 272 -33.08 -77.57 -67.11
N MET A 273 -34.15 -77.86 -66.36
CA MET A 273 -35.21 -78.78 -66.79
C MET A 273 -36.03 -78.22 -67.96
N LEU A 274 -36.38 -76.93 -67.91
CA LEU A 274 -37.06 -76.24 -68.99
C LEU A 274 -36.18 -76.20 -70.25
N LYS A 275 -34.88 -75.93 -70.10
CA LYS A 275 -33.93 -76.00 -71.21
C LYS A 275 -33.89 -77.40 -71.84
N LYS A 276 -33.93 -78.46 -71.02
CA LYS A 276 -34.03 -79.85 -71.50
C LYS A 276 -35.37 -80.12 -72.21
N TYR A 277 -36.49 -79.67 -71.66
CA TYR A 277 -37.82 -79.86 -72.24
C TYR A 277 -38.01 -79.11 -73.56
N MET A 278 -37.60 -77.83 -73.61
CA MET A 278 -37.58 -77.03 -74.84
C MET A 278 -36.68 -77.65 -75.91
N GLY A 279 -35.53 -78.20 -75.50
CA GLY A 279 -34.71 -79.03 -76.38
C GLY A 279 -35.49 -80.24 -76.89
N GLY A 280 -36.22 -80.96 -76.04
CA GLY A 280 -37.01 -82.12 -76.43
C GLY A 280 -38.19 -81.82 -77.38
N MET A 281 -38.79 -80.63 -77.32
CA MET A 281 -39.91 -80.23 -78.19
C MET A 281 -39.47 -79.56 -79.49
N ALA A 282 -38.40 -78.78 -79.47
CA ALA A 282 -37.87 -78.12 -80.65
C ALA A 282 -36.75 -78.96 -81.27
N VAL A 283 -36.92 -79.38 -82.52
CA VAL A 283 -35.88 -80.10 -83.27
C VAL A 283 -34.73 -79.13 -83.55
N SER A 284 -33.67 -79.18 -82.72
CA SER A 284 -32.45 -78.38 -82.85
C SER A 284 -31.25 -79.27 -83.15
N LYS A 285 -30.24 -78.73 -83.84
CA LYS A 285 -29.04 -79.48 -84.26
C LYS A 285 -28.29 -80.11 -83.08
N ASP A 286 -28.18 -79.40 -81.95
CA ASP A 286 -27.55 -79.88 -80.69
C ASP A 286 -28.34 -81.03 -80.04
N LEU A 287 -29.61 -81.24 -80.40
CA LEU A 287 -30.43 -82.36 -79.92
C LEU A 287 -30.23 -83.63 -80.75
N MET A 288 -29.95 -83.48 -82.05
CA MET A 288 -29.67 -84.58 -82.97
C MET A 288 -28.31 -85.23 -82.66
N ASP A 289 -27.35 -84.44 -82.15
CA ASP A 289 -26.02 -84.91 -81.75
C ASP A 289 -26.00 -85.63 -80.38
N ARG A 290 -27.11 -85.60 -79.62
CA ARG A 290 -27.25 -86.23 -78.30
C ARG A 290 -28.23 -87.42 -78.34
N PRO A 291 -28.08 -88.42 -77.46
CA PRO A 291 -29.04 -89.53 -77.36
C PRO A 291 -30.47 -89.02 -77.14
N ASN A 292 -31.34 -89.24 -78.11
CA ASN A 292 -32.70 -88.70 -78.16
C ASN A 292 -33.73 -89.79 -78.54
N THR A 293 -35.01 -89.55 -78.24
CA THR A 293 -36.12 -90.46 -78.56
C THR A 293 -36.72 -90.23 -79.95
N LEU A 294 -36.20 -89.26 -80.72
CA LEU A 294 -36.79 -88.82 -81.99
C LEU A 294 -36.40 -89.73 -83.16
N PHE A 295 -35.27 -90.42 -83.07
CA PHE A 295 -34.82 -91.42 -84.04
C PHE A 295 -34.78 -92.82 -83.41
N ILE A 296 -35.59 -93.74 -83.93
CA ILE A 296 -35.55 -95.17 -83.59
C ILE A 296 -35.17 -95.93 -84.86
N VAL A 297 -34.05 -96.66 -84.80
CA VAL A 297 -33.56 -97.47 -85.94
C VAL A 297 -33.57 -98.93 -85.50
N ASN A 298 -34.26 -99.79 -86.24
CA ASN A 298 -34.32 -101.24 -86.00
C ASN A 298 -34.71 -101.63 -84.55
N GLN A 299 -35.76 -101.01 -84.02
CA GLN A 299 -36.27 -101.20 -82.65
C GLN A 299 -35.29 -100.85 -81.51
N ASN A 300 -34.11 -100.30 -81.81
CA ASN A 300 -33.18 -99.81 -80.80
C ASN A 300 -33.26 -98.29 -80.72
N THR A 301 -33.64 -97.75 -79.55
CA THR A 301 -33.55 -96.32 -79.26
C THR A 301 -32.25 -96.01 -78.52
N ASN A 302 -31.57 -94.93 -78.89
CA ASN A 302 -30.40 -94.42 -78.17
C ASN A 302 -30.81 -93.54 -76.97
N ALA A 303 -32.12 -93.29 -76.78
CA ALA A 303 -32.58 -92.56 -75.62
C ALA A 303 -32.40 -93.38 -74.33
N PRO A 304 -32.00 -92.75 -73.21
CA PRO A 304 -32.07 -93.39 -71.92
C PRO A 304 -33.55 -93.54 -71.52
N LEU A 305 -34.17 -94.65 -71.95
CA LEU A 305 -35.46 -95.08 -71.44
C LEU A 305 -35.29 -95.36 -69.94
N ARG A 306 -36.23 -94.89 -69.12
CA ARG A 306 -36.29 -95.25 -67.72
C ARG A 306 -36.47 -96.76 -67.67
N LYS A 307 -35.42 -97.51 -67.32
CA LYS A 307 -35.57 -98.90 -66.92
C LYS A 307 -36.47 -98.88 -65.69
N VAL A 308 -37.71 -99.30 -65.86
CA VAL A 308 -38.52 -99.71 -64.71
C VAL A 308 -37.94 -101.07 -64.39
N ASP A 309 -37.06 -101.12 -63.39
CA ASP A 309 -36.66 -102.39 -62.82
C ASP A 309 -37.95 -103.05 -62.30
N GLN A 310 -38.43 -104.08 -62.99
CA GLN A 310 -39.60 -104.86 -62.56
C GLN A 310 -39.36 -105.59 -61.24
N ASP A 311 -38.14 -105.50 -60.68
CA ASP A 311 -37.75 -106.11 -59.41
C ASP A 311 -38.11 -105.30 -58.16
N ALA A 312 -38.79 -104.15 -58.31
CA ALA A 312 -39.29 -103.39 -57.18
C ALA A 312 -40.65 -102.73 -57.46
N ILE A 313 -41.66 -103.53 -57.83
CA ILE A 313 -43.01 -103.21 -57.39
C ILE A 313 -42.99 -103.45 -55.87
N PRO A 314 -43.14 -102.42 -55.01
CA PRO A 314 -43.27 -102.68 -53.59
C PRO A 314 -44.53 -103.54 -53.42
N LYS A 315 -44.36 -104.82 -53.05
CA LYS A 315 -45.44 -105.60 -52.46
C LYS A 315 -45.78 -104.91 -51.15
N ILE A 316 -46.75 -104.02 -51.21
CA ILE A 316 -47.41 -103.50 -50.03
C ILE A 316 -48.29 -104.65 -49.54
N ASP A 317 -47.82 -105.37 -48.52
CA ASP A 317 -48.70 -106.27 -47.77
C ASP A 317 -49.81 -105.41 -47.14
N ALA A 318 -51.06 -105.70 -47.50
CA ALA A 318 -52.23 -104.94 -47.06
C ALA A 318 -52.36 -104.82 -45.52
N ALA A 319 -51.65 -105.66 -44.76
CA ALA A 319 -51.63 -105.62 -43.30
C ALA A 319 -50.82 -104.44 -42.73
N ILE A 320 -49.75 -103.98 -43.40
CA ILE A 320 -48.83 -102.96 -42.86
C ILE A 320 -49.42 -101.55 -43.02
N THR A 321 -50.06 -101.28 -44.16
CA THR A 321 -50.66 -99.96 -44.44
C THR A 321 -51.90 -99.67 -43.59
N ILE A 322 -52.63 -100.69 -43.13
CA ILE A 322 -53.75 -100.50 -42.19
C ILE A 322 -53.22 -100.10 -40.80
N HIS A 323 -52.07 -100.61 -40.37
CA HIS A 323 -51.50 -100.27 -39.06
C HIS A 323 -50.88 -98.86 -39.02
N GLU A 324 -50.17 -98.45 -40.08
CA GLU A 324 -49.63 -97.08 -40.18
C GLU A 324 -50.72 -96.01 -40.35
N ASN A 325 -51.79 -96.29 -41.12
CA ASN A 325 -52.89 -95.34 -41.25
C ASN A 325 -53.73 -95.24 -39.96
N MET A 326 -53.84 -96.31 -39.16
CA MET A 326 -54.47 -96.25 -37.83
C MET A 326 -53.66 -95.43 -36.82
N LEU A 327 -52.32 -95.38 -36.96
CA LEU A 327 -51.45 -94.57 -36.11
C LEU A 327 -51.44 -93.08 -36.49
N GLN A 328 -51.68 -92.72 -37.76
CA GLN A 328 -51.78 -91.32 -38.20
C GLN A 328 -53.17 -90.70 -38.01
N LEU A 329 -54.24 -91.51 -37.96
CA LEU A 329 -55.60 -91.07 -37.63
C LEU A 329 -55.93 -91.13 -36.13
N GLY A 330 -54.93 -91.44 -35.30
CA GLY A 330 -55.06 -91.62 -33.86
C GLY A 330 -54.15 -90.72 -33.03
N LYS A 331 -54.19 -89.39 -33.27
CA LYS A 331 -54.06 -88.32 -32.26
C LYS A 331 -54.18 -86.93 -32.88
#